data_AF-A0A8J7XVQ5-F1
#
_entry.id   AF-A0A8J7XVQ5-F1
#
_cell.length_a   1.000
_cell.length_b   1.000
_cell.length_c   1.000
_cell.angle_alpha   90.00
_cell.angle_beta   90.00
_cell.angle_gamma   90.00
#
_symmetry.space_group_name_H-M   'P 1'
#
loop_
_entity.id
_entity.type
_entity.pdbx_description
1 polymer ?
#
loop_
_entity_poly.entity_id
_entity_poly.type
_entity_poly.pdbx_seq_one_letter_code
_entity_poly.pdbx_strand_id
1 'polypeptide(L)'
;AEVAVGRAPVQNTTEAENFVSKVINYEQAGKPKRVLLHQSRVGSGNSPDSLCLACKCASWVPADYYKDYLLEECGTVTKAKWRSAWAANPVAVEHMGHGSTTVYYINYEVGGTVSWYTSDVSSLTNTFYPWTTSVACLCGQIEYNDCLAEVYVKDPDNGAIAAIYNDNYGWYSSLNACQYSGEFCEMEFRACWSDGYEKLGDMLNQARSYLVSAAQSNSYYRWCFYERNLVGDPESPSLTQRGGLLQLPMVTITSPANRSEVYGTIAITVSTTECIDKVAFYIIYIINNEVFGQLLYTDDTPPFECFWNITGFAEGIWYTIRVDGYCSGEIKDADEVTVRLVSLV
;
A
#
# COMPACT_ATOMS: atom_id res chain seq x y z
N ALA A 1 -0.87 17.28 10.31
CA ALA A 1 -1.16 16.40 11.45
C ALA A 1 0.16 15.87 11.98
N GLU A 2 0.23 15.56 13.27
CA GLU A 2 1.44 15.04 13.92
C GLU A 2 1.66 13.55 13.61
N VAL A 3 0.63 12.86 13.12
CA VAL A 3 0.66 11.44 12.72
C VAL A 3 0.13 11.31 11.29
N ALA A 4 0.83 10.54 10.46
CA ALA A 4 0.37 10.16 9.14
C ALA A 4 -0.70 9.06 9.24
N VAL A 5 -1.83 9.26 8.56
CA VAL A 5 -2.97 8.33 8.61
C VAL A 5 -3.39 7.98 7.18
N GLY A 6 -3.54 6.68 6.94
CA GLY A 6 -4.16 6.13 5.74
C GLY A 6 -5.10 4.99 6.11
N ARG A 7 -6.03 4.66 5.22
CA ARG A 7 -7.03 3.61 5.42
C ARG A 7 -6.84 2.49 4.40
N ALA A 8 -6.64 1.26 4.86
CA ALA A 8 -6.78 0.07 4.03
C ALA A 8 -8.27 -0.21 3.79
N PRO A 9 -8.76 -0.23 2.54
CA PRO A 9 -10.19 -0.38 2.23
C PRO A 9 -10.60 -1.85 2.18
N VAL A 10 -10.62 -2.51 3.33
CA VAL A 10 -10.83 -3.96 3.42
C VAL A 10 -12.02 -4.31 4.31
N GLN A 11 -12.81 -5.30 3.91
CA GLN A 11 -14.01 -5.78 4.59
C GLN A 11 -13.90 -7.25 5.01
N ASN A 12 -12.91 -7.99 4.49
CA ASN A 12 -12.68 -9.40 4.78
C ASN A 12 -11.20 -9.79 4.65
N THR A 13 -10.85 -11.02 5.06
CA THR A 13 -9.49 -11.54 5.07
C THR A 13 -8.84 -11.55 3.68
N THR A 14 -9.58 -11.93 2.63
CA THR A 14 -9.05 -11.95 1.25
C THR A 14 -8.69 -10.55 0.76
N GLU A 15 -9.52 -9.54 1.05
CA GLU A 15 -9.20 -8.15 0.72
C GLU A 15 -7.98 -7.64 1.50
N ALA A 16 -7.82 -8.05 2.77
CA ALA A 16 -6.64 -7.72 3.57
C ALA A 16 -5.37 -8.36 3.01
N GLU A 17 -5.41 -9.64 2.64
CA GLU A 17 -4.30 -10.36 2.00
C GLU A 17 -3.91 -9.71 0.65
N ASN A 18 -4.90 -9.33 -0.16
CA ASN A 18 -4.68 -8.64 -1.42
C ASN A 18 -4.04 -7.26 -1.22
N PHE A 19 -4.51 -6.49 -0.24
CA PHE A 19 -3.96 -5.18 0.09
C PHE A 19 -2.49 -5.29 0.53
N VAL A 20 -2.19 -6.21 1.45
CA VAL A 20 -0.80 -6.45 1.93
C VAL A 20 0.10 -6.90 0.78
N SER A 21 -0.36 -7.83 -0.06
CA SER A 21 0.41 -8.31 -1.21
C SER A 21 0.69 -7.18 -2.20
N LYS A 22 -0.30 -6.33 -2.48
CA LYS A 22 -0.12 -5.15 -3.34
C LYS A 22 0.89 -4.17 -2.76
N VAL A 23 0.82 -3.87 -1.46
CA VAL A 23 1.79 -3.00 -0.77
C VAL A 23 3.20 -3.55 -0.92
N ILE A 24 3.44 -4.82 -0.57
CA ILE A 24 4.76 -5.45 -0.67
C ILE A 24 5.28 -5.39 -2.11
N ASN A 25 4.45 -5.78 -3.09
CA ASN A 25 4.83 -5.75 -4.50
C ASN A 25 5.16 -4.33 -4.98
N TYR A 26 4.35 -3.35 -4.59
CA TYR A 26 4.57 -1.95 -4.93
C TYR A 26 5.87 -1.42 -4.34
N GLU A 27 6.10 -1.62 -3.03
CA GLU A 27 7.29 -1.12 -2.33
C GLU A 27 8.59 -1.70 -2.89
N GLN A 28 8.54 -2.95 -3.35
CA GLN A 28 9.66 -3.65 -3.98
C GLN A 28 9.80 -3.38 -5.49
N ALA A 29 8.81 -2.79 -6.14
CA ALA A 29 8.87 -2.50 -7.57
C ALA A 29 9.76 -1.29 -7.87
N GLY A 30 10.51 -1.38 -8.98
CA GLY A 30 11.22 -0.21 -9.53
C GLY A 30 10.22 0.88 -9.93
N LYS A 31 10.45 2.11 -9.45
CA LYS A 31 9.51 3.22 -9.67
C LYS A 31 9.66 3.80 -11.08
N PRO A 32 8.59 3.84 -11.89
CA PRO A 32 8.65 4.38 -13.25
C PRO A 32 8.82 5.90 -13.23
N LYS A 33 9.63 6.43 -14.16
CA LYS A 33 9.74 7.88 -14.38
C LYS A 33 8.67 8.39 -15.35
N ARG A 34 7.41 8.20 -14.99
CA ARG A 34 6.24 8.64 -15.77
C ARG A 34 5.16 9.18 -14.84
N VAL A 35 4.52 10.28 -15.20
CA VAL A 35 3.30 10.77 -14.54
C VAL A 35 2.18 10.92 -15.56
N LEU A 36 0.94 10.70 -15.14
CA LEU A 36 -0.26 11.02 -15.92
C LEU A 36 -0.90 12.26 -15.32
N LEU A 37 -1.07 13.29 -16.15
CA LEU A 37 -1.69 14.56 -15.81
C LEU A 37 -2.94 14.71 -16.69
N HIS A 38 -4.07 14.97 -16.07
CA HIS A 38 -5.36 14.94 -16.74
C HIS A 38 -6.12 16.24 -16.56
N GLN A 39 -6.91 16.58 -17.57
CA GLN A 39 -7.84 17.67 -17.48
C GLN A 39 -9.14 17.32 -18.20
N SER A 40 -10.26 17.50 -17.49
CA SER A 40 -11.58 17.74 -18.06
C SER A 40 -12.14 19.07 -17.56
N ARG A 41 -13.08 19.66 -18.32
CA ARG A 41 -13.67 20.95 -17.97
C ARG A 41 -14.46 20.84 -16.66
N VAL A 42 -14.24 21.80 -15.77
CA VAL A 42 -15.02 21.98 -14.52
C VAL A 42 -16.05 23.13 -14.61
N GLY A 43 -16.00 23.87 -15.72
CA GLY A 43 -16.90 24.97 -16.06
C GLY A 43 -17.06 25.05 -17.57
N SER A 44 -18.20 25.54 -18.03
CA SER A 44 -18.52 25.52 -19.46
C SER A 44 -17.51 26.35 -20.26
N GLY A 45 -17.14 25.86 -21.45
CA GLY A 45 -16.16 26.51 -22.30
C GLY A 45 -14.74 26.57 -21.72
N ASN A 46 -14.42 25.73 -20.72
CA ASN A 46 -13.18 25.78 -19.94
C ASN A 46 -12.98 27.14 -19.24
N SER A 47 -14.05 27.68 -18.66
CA SER A 47 -14.03 28.92 -17.88
C SER A 47 -14.56 28.68 -16.47
N PRO A 48 -13.73 28.74 -15.41
CA PRO A 48 -12.28 29.06 -15.43
C PRO A 48 -11.41 27.95 -16.04
N ASP A 49 -10.19 28.30 -16.44
CA ASP A 49 -9.25 27.39 -17.10
C ASP A 49 -8.79 26.26 -16.17
N SER A 50 -9.23 25.04 -16.48
CA SER A 50 -8.89 23.80 -15.77
C SER A 50 -7.57 23.17 -16.21
N LEU A 51 -6.90 23.68 -17.24
CA LEU A 51 -5.54 23.22 -17.57
C LEU A 51 -4.53 23.56 -16.46
N CYS A 52 -4.88 24.52 -15.60
CA CYS A 52 -4.01 25.00 -14.54
C CYS A 52 -3.46 23.86 -13.67
N LEU A 53 -4.25 22.81 -13.36
CA LEU A 53 -3.82 21.81 -12.39
C LEU A 53 -2.73 20.91 -12.97
N ALA A 54 -3.00 20.35 -14.15
CA ALA A 54 -2.02 19.56 -14.90
C ALA A 54 -0.70 20.35 -15.09
N CYS A 55 -0.77 21.63 -15.46
CA CYS A 55 0.42 22.46 -15.63
C CYS A 55 1.19 22.71 -14.32
N LYS A 56 0.49 22.99 -13.22
CA LYS A 56 1.14 23.25 -11.94
C LYS A 56 1.74 21.98 -11.33
N CYS A 57 1.03 20.85 -11.37
CA CYS A 57 1.56 19.55 -10.97
C CYS A 57 2.80 19.18 -11.79
N ALA A 58 2.76 19.37 -13.12
CA ALA A 58 3.91 19.16 -14.00
C ALA A 58 5.15 19.96 -13.61
N SER A 59 4.97 21.18 -13.07
CA SER A 59 6.09 22.07 -12.74
C SER A 59 6.95 21.55 -11.58
N TRP A 60 6.37 20.73 -10.70
CA TRP A 60 7.08 20.08 -9.60
C TRP A 60 7.78 18.77 -10.02
N VAL A 61 7.38 18.19 -11.15
CA VAL A 61 7.93 16.91 -11.63
C VAL A 61 9.24 17.16 -12.41
N PRO A 62 10.36 16.48 -12.05
CA PRO A 62 11.65 16.62 -12.71
C PRO A 62 11.60 16.45 -14.24
N ALA A 63 12.59 17.04 -14.93
CA ALA A 63 12.63 17.06 -16.39
C ALA A 63 12.86 15.68 -17.02
N ASP A 64 13.44 14.73 -16.29
CA ASP A 64 13.71 13.36 -16.74
C ASP A 64 12.52 12.40 -16.61
N TYR A 65 11.39 12.87 -16.07
CA TYR A 65 10.12 12.13 -16.10
C TYR A 65 9.38 12.37 -17.42
N TYR A 66 8.80 11.30 -17.97
CA TYR A 66 7.82 11.43 -19.03
C TYR A 66 6.49 11.96 -18.45
N LYS A 67 6.03 13.10 -18.95
CA LYS A 67 4.78 13.74 -18.53
C LYS A 67 3.71 13.43 -19.58
N ASP A 68 2.83 12.48 -19.27
CA ASP A 68 1.72 12.10 -20.13
C ASP A 68 0.53 13.01 -19.86
N TYR A 69 -0.03 13.60 -20.91
CA TYR A 69 -1.12 14.57 -20.80
C TYR A 69 -2.36 14.04 -21.49
N LEU A 70 -3.44 13.86 -20.74
CA LEU A 70 -4.77 13.60 -21.26
C LEU A 70 -5.66 14.81 -20.99
N LEU A 71 -5.67 15.74 -21.94
CA LEU A 71 -6.36 17.02 -21.80
C LEU A 71 -7.55 17.04 -22.75
N GLU A 72 -8.74 17.27 -22.21
CA GLU A 72 -9.95 17.49 -23.00
C GLU A 72 -9.78 18.62 -24.02
N GLU A 73 -9.04 19.68 -23.67
CA GLU A 73 -8.73 20.78 -24.60
C GLU A 73 -7.89 20.35 -25.82
N CYS A 74 -7.19 19.22 -25.73
CA CYS A 74 -6.42 18.64 -26.84
C CYS A 74 -7.17 17.52 -27.58
N GLY A 75 -8.47 17.35 -27.29
CA GLY A 75 -9.37 16.41 -27.94
C GLY A 75 -9.92 15.36 -26.97
N THR A 76 -11.06 14.78 -27.34
CA THR A 76 -11.86 13.93 -26.45
C THR A 76 -11.04 12.82 -25.79
N VAL A 77 -11.06 12.80 -24.46
CA VAL A 77 -10.46 11.75 -23.64
C VAL A 77 -11.45 10.59 -23.53
N THR A 78 -11.22 9.53 -24.29
CA THR A 78 -12.07 8.34 -24.27
C THR A 78 -11.61 7.37 -23.19
N LYS A 79 -12.49 6.45 -22.77
CA LYS A 79 -12.10 5.33 -21.87
C LYS A 79 -10.92 4.52 -22.40
N ALA A 80 -10.79 4.41 -23.73
CA ALA A 80 -9.66 3.73 -24.35
C ALA A 80 -8.35 4.49 -24.12
N LYS A 81 -8.34 5.82 -24.33
CA LYS A 81 -7.18 6.66 -24.02
C LYS A 81 -6.82 6.62 -22.54
N TRP A 82 -7.83 6.68 -21.66
CA TRP A 82 -7.65 6.57 -20.22
C TRP A 82 -6.96 5.26 -19.82
N ARG A 83 -7.50 4.12 -20.26
CA ARG A 83 -6.88 2.81 -20.04
C ARG A 83 -5.45 2.72 -20.57
N SER A 84 -5.21 3.22 -21.79
CA SER A 84 -3.86 3.20 -22.38
C SER A 84 -2.85 4.00 -21.57
N ALA A 85 -3.25 5.14 -21.00
CA ALA A 85 -2.35 5.96 -20.17
C ALA A 85 -2.03 5.28 -18.83
N TRP A 86 -3.01 4.63 -18.19
CA TRP A 86 -2.78 3.81 -17.00
C TRP A 86 -1.89 2.60 -17.31
N ALA A 87 -2.17 1.88 -18.40
CA ALA A 87 -1.37 0.74 -18.84
C ALA A 87 0.10 1.09 -19.15
N ALA A 88 0.42 2.38 -19.33
CA ALA A 88 1.78 2.87 -19.46
C ALA A 88 2.53 2.97 -18.13
N ASN A 89 1.93 2.54 -17.01
CA ASN A 89 2.52 2.46 -15.68
C ASN A 89 3.08 3.81 -15.18
N PRO A 90 2.24 4.85 -15.03
CA PRO A 90 2.66 6.06 -14.33
C PRO A 90 2.97 5.78 -12.85
N VAL A 91 3.83 6.58 -12.22
CA VAL A 91 4.04 6.56 -10.77
C VAL A 91 2.95 7.34 -10.03
N ALA A 92 2.40 8.37 -10.68
CA ALA A 92 1.35 9.23 -10.16
C ALA A 92 0.33 9.54 -11.25
N VAL A 93 -0.95 9.60 -10.85
CA VAL A 93 -2.06 10.05 -11.69
C VAL A 93 -2.72 11.24 -11.01
N GLU A 94 -2.75 12.36 -11.69
CA GLU A 94 -3.58 13.50 -11.32
C GLU A 94 -4.85 13.50 -12.17
N HIS A 95 -5.98 13.88 -11.58
CA HIS A 95 -7.26 14.02 -12.26
C HIS A 95 -7.95 15.33 -11.89
N MET A 96 -8.23 16.13 -12.91
CA MET A 96 -9.11 17.29 -12.82
C MET A 96 -10.43 17.04 -13.53
N GLY A 97 -11.53 17.13 -12.78
CA GLY A 97 -12.87 16.94 -13.34
C GLY A 97 -13.96 16.86 -12.28
N HIS A 98 -15.21 16.82 -12.72
CA HIS A 98 -16.34 16.55 -11.83
C HIS A 98 -16.38 15.07 -11.40
N GLY A 99 -17.13 14.76 -10.35
CA GLY A 99 -17.37 13.38 -9.94
C GLY A 99 -18.43 13.25 -8.87
N SER A 100 -18.62 12.00 -8.46
CA SER A 100 -19.49 11.55 -7.38
C SER A 100 -18.89 10.27 -6.79
N THR A 101 -19.59 9.66 -5.82
CA THR A 101 -19.15 8.51 -5.02
C THR A 101 -18.52 7.38 -5.84
N THR A 102 -19.07 7.05 -7.00
CA THR A 102 -18.66 5.89 -7.82
C THR A 102 -18.19 6.26 -9.23
N VAL A 103 -17.92 7.56 -9.49
CA VAL A 103 -17.62 8.05 -10.85
C VAL A 103 -16.85 9.36 -10.83
N TYR A 104 -15.94 9.55 -11.78
CA TYR A 104 -15.51 10.89 -12.19
C TYR A 104 -15.64 11.07 -13.70
N TYR A 105 -15.51 12.30 -14.20
CA TYR A 105 -15.54 12.60 -15.62
C TYR A 105 -14.14 12.83 -16.18
N ILE A 106 -13.71 11.90 -17.04
CA ILE A 106 -12.44 12.02 -17.77
C ILE A 106 -12.56 12.94 -19.00
N ASN A 107 -13.79 13.27 -19.40
CA ASN A 107 -14.09 14.28 -20.42
C ASN A 107 -15.47 14.88 -20.11
N TYR A 108 -15.66 16.18 -20.28
CA TYR A 108 -16.91 16.83 -19.88
C TYR A 108 -17.70 17.43 -21.05
N GLU A 109 -17.08 18.22 -21.92
CA GLU A 109 -17.75 19.01 -22.97
C GLU A 109 -17.23 18.70 -24.40
N VAL A 110 -15.91 18.71 -24.64
CA VAL A 110 -15.30 18.57 -25.98
C VAL A 110 -15.49 17.15 -26.52
N GLY A 111 -16.44 17.00 -27.45
CA GLY A 111 -16.85 15.70 -27.99
C GLY A 111 -17.73 14.89 -27.04
N GLY A 112 -18.31 15.53 -26.03
CA GLY A 112 -19.29 14.97 -25.12
C GLY A 112 -18.71 14.43 -23.81
N THR A 113 -19.59 14.19 -22.84
CA THR A 113 -19.20 13.72 -21.51
C THR A 113 -18.78 12.24 -21.55
N VAL A 114 -17.63 11.92 -20.96
CA VAL A 114 -17.14 10.56 -20.76
C VAL A 114 -16.89 10.33 -19.27
N SER A 115 -17.70 9.45 -18.70
CA SER A 115 -17.62 9.03 -17.30
C SER A 115 -16.72 7.82 -17.14
N TRP A 116 -15.97 7.75 -16.04
CA TRP A 116 -15.21 6.60 -15.59
C TRP A 116 -15.72 6.13 -14.23
N TYR A 117 -16.30 4.94 -14.19
CA TYR A 117 -16.99 4.39 -13.03
C TYR A 117 -16.10 3.42 -12.26
N THR A 118 -16.50 3.08 -11.04
CA THR A 118 -15.96 1.94 -10.30
C THR A 118 -15.94 0.65 -11.12
N SER A 119 -16.99 0.40 -11.92
CA SER A 119 -17.07 -0.77 -12.80
C SER A 119 -16.08 -0.77 -13.97
N ASP A 120 -15.44 0.37 -14.26
CA ASP A 120 -14.40 0.45 -15.29
C ASP A 120 -13.00 0.16 -14.75
N VAL A 121 -12.77 0.24 -13.43
CA VAL A 121 -11.45 0.09 -12.82
C VAL A 121 -10.84 -1.29 -13.12
N SER A 122 -11.64 -2.35 -13.07
CA SER A 122 -11.18 -3.72 -13.39
C SER A 122 -10.84 -3.94 -14.87
N SER A 123 -11.12 -2.95 -15.73
CA SER A 123 -10.69 -2.96 -17.14
C SER A 123 -9.31 -2.35 -17.37
N LEU A 124 -8.67 -1.83 -16.32
CA LEU A 124 -7.27 -1.41 -16.37
C LEU A 124 -6.35 -2.62 -16.55
N THR A 125 -5.15 -2.36 -17.07
CA THR A 125 -4.14 -3.40 -17.35
C THR A 125 -2.74 -2.95 -16.94
N ASN A 126 -2.67 -2.01 -16.00
CA ASN A 126 -1.40 -1.50 -15.47
C ASN A 126 -0.78 -2.53 -14.54
N THR A 127 0.52 -2.78 -14.72
CA THR A 127 1.29 -3.73 -13.91
C THR A 127 2.08 -3.06 -12.79
N PHE A 128 2.13 -1.74 -12.78
CA PHE A 128 2.59 -0.92 -11.67
C PHE A 128 1.41 -0.13 -11.10
N TYR A 129 1.34 0.02 -9.78
CA TYR A 129 0.22 0.68 -9.10
C TYR A 129 0.55 2.14 -8.78
N PRO A 130 0.13 3.14 -9.58
CA PRO A 130 0.34 4.55 -9.24
C PRO A 130 -0.37 4.94 -7.94
N TRP A 131 0.08 6.01 -7.30
CA TRP A 131 -0.83 6.76 -6.42
C TRP A 131 -1.64 7.74 -7.27
N THR A 132 -2.89 8.00 -6.88
CA THR A 132 -3.79 8.86 -7.65
C THR A 132 -4.39 9.97 -6.80
N THR A 133 -4.56 11.14 -7.39
CA THR A 133 -5.11 12.33 -6.74
C THR A 133 -6.17 12.99 -7.62
N SER A 134 -7.24 13.50 -7.00
CA SER A 134 -8.37 14.06 -7.73
C SER A 134 -9.03 15.20 -6.96
N VAL A 135 -9.46 16.21 -7.72
CA VAL A 135 -10.33 17.31 -7.21
C VAL A 135 -11.81 16.94 -7.18
N ALA A 136 -12.19 15.82 -7.79
CA ALA A 136 -13.57 15.45 -8.02
C ALA A 136 -14.34 15.25 -6.71
N CYS A 137 -15.63 15.57 -6.72
CA CYS A 137 -16.49 15.44 -5.55
C CYS A 137 -16.76 13.97 -5.21
N LEU A 138 -16.80 13.65 -3.92
CA LEU A 138 -17.21 12.38 -3.30
C LEU A 138 -16.45 11.13 -3.77
N CYS A 139 -15.47 11.22 -4.66
CA CYS A 139 -14.77 10.03 -5.17
C CYS A 139 -14.00 9.28 -4.07
N GLY A 140 -13.74 9.92 -2.92
CA GLY A 140 -13.15 9.32 -1.73
C GLY A 140 -14.11 9.14 -0.56
N GLN A 141 -15.43 9.09 -0.79
CA GLN A 141 -16.46 8.95 0.25
C GLN A 141 -16.40 7.57 0.93
N ILE A 142 -15.52 7.41 1.93
CA ILE A 142 -15.16 6.12 2.52
C ILE A 142 -16.24 5.52 3.45
N GLU A 143 -17.27 6.29 3.77
CA GLU A 143 -18.46 5.85 4.51
C GLU A 143 -19.55 5.24 3.61
N TYR A 144 -19.33 5.24 2.28
CA TYR A 144 -20.12 4.44 1.35
C TYR A 144 -19.73 2.95 1.42
N ASN A 145 -20.32 2.11 0.56
CA ASN A 145 -19.96 0.69 0.50
C ASN A 145 -18.54 0.48 -0.08
N ASP A 146 -18.34 0.90 -1.33
CA ASP A 146 -17.04 0.98 -2.01
C ASP A 146 -17.07 2.21 -2.93
N CYS A 147 -16.41 3.30 -2.52
CA CYS A 147 -16.26 4.49 -3.36
C CYS A 147 -15.18 4.29 -4.44
N LEU A 148 -15.05 5.25 -5.37
CA LEU A 148 -14.08 5.15 -6.46
C LEU A 148 -12.63 5.02 -5.97
N ALA A 149 -12.23 5.74 -4.91
CA ALA A 149 -10.93 5.61 -4.27
C ALA A 149 -10.67 4.19 -3.75
N GLU A 150 -11.67 3.59 -3.09
CA GLU A 150 -11.55 2.23 -2.56
C GLU A 150 -11.40 1.21 -3.69
N VAL A 151 -12.23 1.28 -4.74
CA VAL A 151 -12.16 0.33 -5.86
C VAL A 151 -10.81 0.41 -6.59
N TYR A 152 -10.22 1.60 -6.72
CA TYR A 152 -8.85 1.74 -7.24
C TYR A 152 -7.81 0.97 -6.43
N VAL A 153 -7.92 1.00 -5.10
CA VAL A 153 -6.94 0.39 -4.20
C VAL A 153 -7.22 -1.09 -3.96
N LYS A 154 -8.51 -1.50 -3.94
CA LYS A 154 -8.97 -2.87 -3.66
C LYS A 154 -8.67 -3.89 -4.78
N ASP A 155 -8.61 -3.45 -6.03
CA ASP A 155 -8.38 -4.34 -7.18
C ASP A 155 -7.02 -5.06 -7.03
N PRO A 156 -6.95 -6.39 -6.91
CA PRO A 156 -5.68 -7.07 -6.63
C PRO A 156 -4.67 -6.99 -7.78
N ASP A 157 -5.17 -6.89 -9.01
CA ASP A 157 -4.37 -7.08 -10.22
C ASP A 157 -3.98 -5.74 -10.85
N ASN A 158 -4.81 -4.71 -10.71
CA ASN A 158 -4.64 -3.42 -11.38
C ASN A 158 -4.96 -2.24 -10.44
N GLY A 159 -5.15 -1.06 -11.01
CA GLY A 159 -5.57 0.13 -10.27
C GLY A 159 -4.40 0.83 -9.57
N ALA A 160 -4.62 1.32 -8.36
CA ALA A 160 -3.70 2.19 -7.64
C ALA A 160 -3.15 1.53 -6.37
N ILE A 161 -1.99 1.99 -5.89
CA ILE A 161 -1.52 1.67 -4.54
C ILE A 161 -2.26 2.51 -3.49
N ALA A 162 -2.63 3.73 -3.88
CA ALA A 162 -3.32 4.67 -3.02
C ALA A 162 -4.11 5.70 -3.81
N ALA A 163 -5.15 6.23 -3.19
CA ALA A 163 -5.96 7.33 -3.70
C ALA A 163 -6.08 8.42 -2.62
N ILE A 164 -5.79 9.66 -3.00
CA ILE A 164 -5.96 10.87 -2.18
C ILE A 164 -7.07 11.71 -2.80
N TYR A 165 -8.30 11.40 -2.43
CA TYR A 165 -9.52 12.00 -2.99
C TYR A 165 -10.32 12.74 -1.92
N ASN A 166 -11.28 13.55 -2.37
CA ASN A 166 -12.21 14.24 -1.48
C ASN A 166 -13.30 13.26 -1.02
N ASP A 167 -13.46 13.13 0.29
CA ASP A 167 -14.55 12.39 0.93
C ASP A 167 -15.93 13.00 0.60
N ASN A 168 -15.98 14.30 0.38
CA ASN A 168 -17.20 15.03 0.09
C ASN A 168 -17.01 16.00 -1.10
N TYR A 169 -17.73 17.13 -1.11
CA TYR A 169 -17.65 18.12 -2.18
C TYR A 169 -16.24 18.72 -2.34
N GLY A 170 -15.60 18.40 -3.46
CA GLY A 170 -14.46 19.14 -3.96
C GLY A 170 -14.87 20.53 -4.41
N TRP A 171 -14.01 21.52 -4.19
CA TRP A 171 -14.28 22.93 -4.47
C TRP A 171 -13.28 23.51 -5.45
N TYR A 172 -13.78 24.41 -6.29
CA TYR A 172 -12.99 25.34 -7.08
C TYR A 172 -13.60 26.75 -7.01
N SER A 173 -12.86 27.76 -7.45
CA SER A 173 -13.33 29.14 -7.56
C SER A 173 -13.70 29.47 -9.00
N SER A 174 -14.82 30.15 -9.24
CA SER A 174 -15.20 30.57 -10.60
C SER A 174 -14.17 31.48 -11.28
N LEU A 175 -13.23 32.06 -10.52
CA LEU A 175 -12.12 32.86 -11.04
C LEU A 175 -10.84 32.03 -11.29
N ASN A 176 -10.72 30.85 -10.67
CA ASN A 176 -9.54 29.99 -10.75
C ASN A 176 -9.92 28.53 -10.45
N ALA A 177 -9.86 27.70 -11.48
CA ALA A 177 -10.26 26.29 -11.41
C ALA A 177 -9.40 25.46 -10.45
N CYS A 178 -8.16 25.89 -10.17
CA CYS A 178 -7.25 25.20 -9.26
C CYS A 178 -7.45 25.58 -7.80
N GLN A 179 -8.15 26.68 -7.50
CA GLN A 179 -8.25 27.17 -6.14
C GLN A 179 -8.98 26.16 -5.24
N TYR A 180 -8.57 26.03 -3.99
CA TYR A 180 -9.09 25.05 -3.02
C TYR A 180 -8.60 23.62 -3.32
N SER A 181 -9.44 22.71 -3.83
CA SER A 181 -9.07 21.28 -3.96
C SER A 181 -7.86 21.08 -4.88
N GLY A 182 -7.77 21.83 -5.98
CA GLY A 182 -6.65 21.73 -6.92
C GLY A 182 -5.31 22.13 -6.30
N GLU A 183 -5.28 23.12 -5.41
CA GLU A 183 -4.06 23.53 -4.71
C GLU A 183 -3.60 22.45 -3.72
N PHE A 184 -4.51 21.70 -3.08
CA PHE A 184 -4.09 20.53 -2.28
C PHE A 184 -3.47 19.44 -3.18
N CYS A 185 -4.07 19.12 -4.32
CA CYS A 185 -3.48 18.18 -5.29
C CYS A 185 -2.10 18.64 -5.78
N GLU A 186 -1.96 19.93 -6.11
CA GLU A 186 -0.68 20.53 -6.50
C GLU A 186 0.36 20.41 -5.38
N MET A 187 -0.04 20.68 -4.14
CA MET A 187 0.84 20.61 -2.98
C MET A 187 1.30 19.18 -2.66
N GLU A 188 0.56 18.14 -3.06
CA GLU A 188 1.01 16.74 -2.97
C GLU A 188 2.17 16.48 -3.94
N PHE A 189 2.09 16.99 -5.17
CA PHE A 189 3.20 16.91 -6.14
C PHE A 189 4.43 17.67 -5.64
N ARG A 190 4.24 18.87 -5.09
CA ARG A 190 5.33 19.62 -4.46
C ARG A 190 5.97 18.83 -3.31
N ALA A 191 5.16 18.35 -2.37
CA ALA A 191 5.66 17.61 -1.21
C ALA A 191 6.49 16.39 -1.63
N CYS A 192 6.01 15.65 -2.65
CA CYS A 192 6.68 14.47 -3.18
C CYS A 192 8.02 14.79 -3.86
N TRP A 193 8.02 15.69 -4.86
CA TRP A 193 9.21 15.89 -5.72
C TRP A 193 10.13 17.03 -5.29
N SER A 194 9.60 18.12 -4.73
CA SER A 194 10.41 19.26 -4.30
C SER A 194 11.03 19.01 -2.92
N ASP A 195 10.22 18.49 -2.00
CA ASP A 195 10.56 18.50 -0.57
C ASP A 195 10.90 17.11 -0.02
N GLY A 196 10.75 16.06 -0.84
CA GLY A 196 11.17 14.69 -0.52
C GLY A 196 10.24 13.93 0.43
N TYR A 197 9.02 14.43 0.69
CA TYR A 197 8.01 13.72 1.47
C TYR A 197 7.32 12.68 0.58
N GLU A 198 8.02 11.59 0.32
CA GLU A 198 7.55 10.55 -0.61
C GLU A 198 6.71 9.45 0.03
N LYS A 199 6.71 9.31 1.37
CA LYS A 199 5.74 8.43 2.05
C LYS A 199 4.36 9.02 1.91
N LEU A 200 3.39 8.24 1.43
CA LEU A 200 2.09 8.76 1.01
C LEU A 200 1.34 9.52 2.12
N GLY A 201 1.46 9.09 3.37
CA GLY A 201 0.86 9.77 4.51
C GLY A 201 1.57 11.08 4.87
N ASP A 202 2.90 11.10 4.82
CA ASP A 202 3.70 12.31 5.04
C ASP A 202 3.51 13.32 3.92
N MET A 203 3.38 12.85 2.67
CA MET A 203 3.06 13.65 1.50
C MET A 203 1.75 14.42 1.70
N LEU A 204 0.67 13.73 2.11
CA LEU A 204 -0.62 14.36 2.39
C LEU A 204 -0.52 15.35 3.58
N ASN A 205 0.19 14.98 4.64
CA ASN A 205 0.39 15.85 5.80
C ASN A 205 1.13 17.13 5.43
N GLN A 206 2.18 17.01 4.61
CA GLN A 206 2.95 18.16 4.15
C GLN A 206 2.14 19.03 3.20
N ALA A 207 1.39 18.42 2.26
CA ALA A 207 0.53 19.15 1.35
C ALA A 207 -0.50 20.01 2.10
N ARG A 208 -1.11 19.45 3.15
CA ARG A 208 -1.99 20.17 4.07
C ARG A 208 -1.29 21.29 4.81
N SER A 209 -0.04 21.09 5.25
CA SER A 209 0.72 22.09 6.00
C SER A 209 0.90 23.41 5.23
N TYR A 210 1.05 23.34 3.90
CA TYR A 210 1.18 24.53 3.05
C TYR A 210 -0.07 25.41 3.02
N LEU A 211 -1.23 24.82 3.27
CA LEU A 211 -2.53 25.49 3.16
C LEU A 211 -3.20 25.70 4.53
N VAL A 212 -2.50 25.42 5.63
CA VAL A 212 -3.07 25.56 6.99
C VAL A 212 -3.51 26.99 7.29
N SER A 213 -2.73 28.00 6.91
CA SER A 213 -3.09 29.41 7.13
C SER A 213 -4.30 29.82 6.30
N ALA A 214 -4.44 29.29 5.08
CA ALA A 214 -5.61 29.50 4.24
C ALA A 214 -6.85 28.82 4.85
N ALA A 215 -6.71 27.59 5.35
CA ALA A 215 -7.76 26.85 6.02
C ALA A 215 -8.23 27.52 7.34
N GLN A 216 -7.35 28.22 8.05
CA GLN A 216 -7.75 28.98 9.25
C GLN A 216 -8.67 30.16 8.92
N SER A 217 -8.49 30.78 7.76
CA SER A 217 -9.17 32.04 7.39
C SER A 217 -10.33 31.87 6.40
N ASN A 218 -10.41 30.74 5.70
CA ASN A 218 -11.41 30.51 4.65
C ASN A 218 -12.05 29.11 4.80
N SER A 219 -13.39 29.08 4.81
CA SER A 219 -14.18 27.86 5.04
C SER A 219 -14.02 26.81 3.95
N TYR A 220 -13.79 27.19 2.69
CA TYR A 220 -13.60 26.24 1.59
C TYR A 220 -12.24 25.54 1.69
N TYR A 221 -11.17 26.28 2.00
CA TYR A 221 -9.88 25.64 2.30
C TYR A 221 -9.97 24.74 3.53
N ARG A 222 -10.69 25.16 4.57
CA ARG A 222 -10.92 24.34 5.77
C ARG A 222 -11.68 23.06 5.47
N TRP A 223 -12.68 23.14 4.59
CA TRP A 223 -13.43 21.98 4.11
C TRP A 223 -12.50 20.98 3.42
N CYS A 224 -11.81 21.43 2.37
CA CYS A 224 -10.86 20.59 1.61
C CYS A 224 -9.74 20.03 2.50
N PHE A 225 -9.29 20.79 3.51
CA PHE A 225 -8.28 20.32 4.46
C PHE A 225 -8.74 19.07 5.22
N TYR A 226 -10.00 19.04 5.68
CA TYR A 226 -10.55 17.96 6.49
C TYR A 226 -10.98 16.74 5.68
N GLU A 227 -11.64 16.94 4.53
CA GLU A 227 -12.25 15.84 3.77
C GLU A 227 -11.25 15.02 2.94
N ARG A 228 -10.04 15.55 2.74
CA ARG A 228 -9.11 15.00 1.76
C ARG A 228 -8.30 13.85 2.34
N ASN A 229 -8.74 12.62 2.14
CA ASN A 229 -8.26 11.46 2.87
C ASN A 229 -7.39 10.53 2.01
N LEU A 230 -6.45 9.85 2.66
CA LEU A 230 -5.62 8.80 2.05
C LEU A 230 -6.31 7.44 2.22
N VAL A 231 -6.71 6.84 1.10
CA VAL A 231 -7.01 5.41 1.01
C VAL A 231 -5.75 4.71 0.50
N GLY A 232 -5.15 3.85 1.30
CA GLY A 232 -3.82 3.27 1.06
C GLY A 232 -2.96 3.21 2.31
N ASP A 233 -1.76 2.66 2.17
CA ASP A 233 -0.77 2.57 3.25
C ASP A 233 0.00 3.91 3.38
N PRO A 234 -0.08 4.60 4.54
CA PRO A 234 0.62 5.87 4.74
C PRO A 234 2.15 5.75 4.70
N GLU A 235 2.71 4.55 4.93
CA GLU A 235 4.16 4.33 4.98
C GLU A 235 4.77 4.00 3.62
N SER A 236 3.96 3.69 2.61
CA SER A 236 4.44 3.33 1.27
C SER A 236 5.16 4.50 0.58
N PRO A 237 6.42 4.34 0.11
CA PRO A 237 7.15 5.39 -0.58
C PRO A 237 6.75 5.52 -2.06
N SER A 238 6.59 6.76 -2.53
CA SER A 238 6.21 7.07 -3.90
C SER A 238 7.36 6.88 -4.90
N LEU A 239 8.58 7.31 -4.58
CA LEU A 239 9.66 7.46 -5.57
C LEU A 239 10.85 6.55 -5.29
N THR A 240 11.02 6.11 -4.05
CA THR A 240 12.01 5.10 -3.68
C THR A 240 11.41 3.70 -3.65
N GLN A 241 12.23 2.75 -4.08
CA GLN A 241 12.02 1.34 -3.83
C GLN A 241 12.51 1.07 -2.40
N ARG A 242 11.71 0.37 -1.58
CA ARG A 242 12.28 -0.22 -0.37
C ARG A 242 13.25 -1.31 -0.83
N GLY A 243 14.53 -1.14 -0.48
CA GLY A 243 15.66 -1.93 -0.97
C GLY A 243 15.37 -3.43 -1.05
N GLY A 244 15.84 -4.03 -2.15
CA GLY A 244 15.45 -5.35 -2.67
C GLY A 244 15.45 -6.47 -1.65
N LEU A 245 14.51 -7.41 -1.84
CA LEU A 245 14.22 -8.51 -0.91
C LEU A 245 14.43 -8.06 0.54
N LEU A 246 13.41 -7.48 1.15
CA LEU A 246 13.12 -7.95 2.50
C LEU A 246 12.79 -9.44 2.34
N GLN A 247 13.81 -10.29 2.15
CA GLN A 247 13.73 -11.59 2.77
C GLN A 247 13.49 -11.19 4.23
N LEU A 248 12.35 -11.56 4.76
CA LEU A 248 12.17 -11.38 6.19
C LEU A 248 13.23 -12.29 6.84
N PRO A 249 13.79 -11.92 7.99
CA PRO A 249 14.53 -12.87 8.79
C PRO A 249 13.56 -14.02 9.07
N MET A 250 13.79 -15.17 8.44
CA MET A 250 12.95 -16.34 8.60
C MET A 250 13.76 -17.42 9.31
N VAL A 251 13.06 -18.19 10.12
CA VAL A 251 13.55 -19.42 10.72
C VAL A 251 12.66 -20.55 10.23
N THR A 252 13.26 -21.65 9.79
CA THR A 252 12.48 -22.81 9.32
C THR A 252 13.14 -24.09 9.81
N ILE A 253 12.36 -24.91 10.51
CA ILE A 253 12.78 -26.23 10.96
C ILE A 253 12.85 -27.16 9.75
N THR A 254 14.06 -27.56 9.39
CA THR A 254 14.30 -28.48 8.26
C THR A 254 14.27 -29.95 8.67
N SER A 255 14.46 -30.23 9.96
CA SER A 255 14.30 -31.56 10.55
C SER A 255 14.01 -31.43 12.04
N PRO A 256 13.16 -32.30 12.64
CA PRO A 256 12.34 -33.32 11.99
C PRO A 256 11.17 -32.72 11.17
N ALA A 257 10.56 -33.52 10.28
CA ALA A 257 9.41 -33.07 9.51
C ALA A 257 8.16 -32.95 10.39
N ASN A 258 7.27 -32.00 10.08
CA ASN A 258 6.01 -31.88 10.80
C ASN A 258 5.19 -33.17 10.69
N ARG A 259 4.65 -33.59 11.82
CA ARG A 259 3.87 -34.82 12.05
C ARG A 259 4.64 -36.13 11.90
N SER A 260 5.98 -36.12 11.96
CA SER A 260 6.77 -37.35 11.89
C SER A 260 6.81 -38.12 13.21
N GLU A 261 7.00 -39.44 13.12
CA GLU A 261 7.40 -40.28 14.25
C GLU A 261 8.94 -40.26 14.40
N VAL A 262 9.42 -40.10 15.63
CA VAL A 262 10.84 -39.92 15.95
C VAL A 262 11.23 -40.76 17.16
N TYR A 263 12.50 -41.20 17.23
CA TYR A 263 13.01 -42.06 18.29
C TYR A 263 14.48 -41.73 18.63
N GLY A 264 14.92 -42.10 19.84
CA GLY A 264 16.29 -41.91 20.28
C GLY A 264 16.68 -40.44 20.44
N THR A 265 17.84 -40.04 19.89
CA THR A 265 18.28 -38.64 19.92
C THR A 265 17.90 -37.98 18.59
N ILE A 266 17.12 -36.90 18.66
CA ILE A 266 16.57 -36.20 17.50
C ILE A 266 17.49 -35.03 17.17
N ALA A 267 17.98 -34.98 15.94
CA ALA A 267 18.65 -33.80 15.41
C ALA A 267 17.60 -32.80 14.93
N ILE A 268 17.58 -31.62 15.54
CA ILE A 268 16.74 -30.50 15.13
C ILE A 268 17.65 -29.56 14.33
N THR A 269 17.37 -29.43 13.04
CA THR A 269 18.16 -28.59 12.13
C THR A 269 17.31 -27.46 11.58
N VAL A 270 17.93 -26.31 11.37
CA VAL A 270 17.22 -25.07 11.04
C VAL A 270 17.88 -24.40 9.85
N SER A 271 17.07 -23.95 8.90
CA SER A 271 17.47 -22.99 7.88
C SER A 271 17.07 -21.60 8.33
N THR A 272 17.94 -20.62 8.11
CA THR A 272 17.68 -19.22 8.44
C THR A 272 18.01 -18.31 7.26
N THR A 273 17.43 -17.11 7.25
CA THR A 273 17.73 -16.05 6.27
C THR A 273 18.09 -14.76 6.98
N GLU A 274 18.75 -13.85 6.25
CA GLU A 274 19.02 -12.47 6.68
C GLU A 274 19.83 -12.32 7.97
N CYS A 275 19.27 -11.60 8.96
CA CYS A 275 19.96 -11.13 10.15
C CYS A 275 19.91 -12.12 11.32
N ILE A 276 19.34 -13.32 11.13
CA ILE A 276 19.21 -14.28 12.23
C ILE A 276 20.61 -14.67 12.71
N ASP A 277 20.99 -14.15 13.87
CA ASP A 277 22.31 -14.34 14.48
C ASP A 277 22.26 -15.32 15.66
N LYS A 278 21.05 -15.72 16.08
CA LYS A 278 20.82 -16.65 17.19
C LYS A 278 19.46 -17.32 17.06
N VAL A 279 19.36 -18.59 17.46
CA VAL A 279 18.08 -19.31 17.60
C VAL A 279 17.92 -19.92 19.00
N ALA A 280 16.68 -20.05 19.46
CA ALA A 280 16.35 -20.74 20.71
C ALA A 280 15.36 -21.89 20.44
N PHE A 281 15.73 -23.09 20.89
CA PHE A 281 14.96 -24.31 20.69
C PHE A 281 14.13 -24.63 21.92
N TYR A 282 12.82 -24.82 21.74
CA TYR A 282 11.89 -25.16 22.80
C TYR A 282 11.13 -26.45 22.49
N ILE A 283 10.84 -27.21 23.53
CA ILE A 283 9.90 -28.34 23.48
C ILE A 283 8.64 -27.94 24.23
N ILE A 284 7.50 -27.98 23.55
CA ILE A 284 6.18 -27.66 24.06
C ILE A 284 5.38 -28.95 24.16
N TYR A 285 4.73 -29.17 25.29
CA TYR A 285 3.90 -30.35 25.55
C TYR A 285 2.74 -30.05 26.48
N ILE A 286 1.73 -30.92 26.47
CA ILE A 286 0.50 -30.76 27.25
C ILE A 286 0.41 -31.86 28.30
N ILE A 287 0.20 -31.49 29.56
CA ILE A 287 -0.10 -32.41 30.67
C ILE A 287 -1.35 -31.89 31.37
N ASN A 288 -2.34 -32.75 31.59
CA ASN A 288 -3.59 -32.38 32.29
C ASN A 288 -4.28 -31.13 31.73
N ASN A 289 -4.26 -30.95 30.41
CA ASN A 289 -4.83 -29.80 29.70
C ASN A 289 -4.14 -28.45 29.97
N GLU A 290 -2.93 -28.47 30.53
CA GLU A 290 -2.05 -27.32 30.70
C GLU A 290 -0.86 -27.41 29.72
N VAL A 291 -0.47 -26.28 29.15
CA VAL A 291 0.64 -26.17 28.19
C VAL A 291 1.93 -25.84 28.93
N PHE A 292 2.96 -26.64 28.70
CA PHE A 292 4.30 -26.43 29.24
C PHE A 292 5.29 -26.21 28.09
N GLY A 293 6.27 -25.34 28.29
CA GLY A 293 7.36 -25.08 27.36
C GLY A 293 8.70 -25.14 28.08
N GLN A 294 9.63 -25.94 27.55
CA GLN A 294 10.99 -26.08 28.07
C GLN A 294 11.99 -25.56 27.04
N LEU A 295 12.85 -24.61 27.42
CA LEU A 295 14.03 -24.24 26.62
C LEU A 295 15.03 -25.39 26.65
N LEU A 296 15.38 -25.90 25.48
CA LEU A 296 16.33 -26.99 25.32
C LEU A 296 17.75 -26.44 25.16
N TYR A 297 17.93 -25.48 24.25
CA TYR A 297 19.23 -24.94 23.87
C TYR A 297 19.08 -23.58 23.17
N THR A 298 20.15 -22.80 23.17
CA THR A 298 20.28 -21.58 22.38
C THR A 298 21.57 -21.67 21.59
N ASP A 299 21.49 -21.44 20.29
CA ASP A 299 22.62 -21.53 19.37
C ASP A 299 22.85 -20.17 18.71
N ASP A 300 24.08 -19.68 18.78
CA ASP A 300 24.53 -18.40 18.20
C ASP A 300 25.56 -18.60 17.08
N THR A 301 25.83 -19.86 16.69
CA THR A 301 26.85 -20.20 15.70
C THR A 301 26.28 -21.09 14.60
N PRO A 302 26.09 -20.58 13.37
CA PRO A 302 25.63 -21.40 12.23
C PRO A 302 26.61 -22.54 11.88
N PRO A 303 26.13 -23.69 11.35
CA PRO A 303 24.73 -24.03 11.11
C PRO A 303 23.97 -24.28 12.42
N PHE A 304 22.79 -23.68 12.55
CA PHE A 304 22.01 -23.77 13.77
C PHE A 304 21.42 -25.17 13.95
N GLU A 305 21.80 -25.84 15.03
CA GLU A 305 21.32 -27.18 15.33
C GLU A 305 21.23 -27.49 16.82
N CYS A 306 20.38 -28.45 17.17
CA CYS A 306 20.27 -28.96 18.52
C CYS A 306 19.98 -30.46 18.50
N PHE A 307 20.52 -31.19 19.49
CA PHE A 307 20.23 -32.60 19.69
C PHE A 307 19.32 -32.78 20.91
N TRP A 308 18.09 -33.21 20.66
CA TRP A 308 17.12 -33.52 21.70
C TRP A 308 17.17 -35.00 22.05
N ASN A 309 17.73 -35.32 23.23
CA ASN A 309 17.66 -36.66 23.80
C ASN A 309 16.30 -36.85 24.49
N ILE A 310 15.49 -37.78 23.98
CA ILE A 310 14.13 -38.01 24.47
C ILE A 310 14.05 -38.93 25.69
N THR A 311 15.19 -39.35 26.26
CA THR A 311 15.21 -40.20 27.47
C THR A 311 14.45 -39.52 28.60
N GLY A 312 13.39 -40.17 29.09
CA GLY A 312 12.54 -39.66 30.16
C GLY A 312 11.29 -38.88 29.71
N PHE A 313 11.13 -38.65 28.40
CA PHE A 313 9.87 -38.15 27.85
C PHE A 313 8.87 -39.29 27.63
N ALA A 314 7.58 -39.00 27.80
CA ALA A 314 6.52 -39.98 27.59
C ALA A 314 6.41 -40.31 26.09
N GLU A 315 6.45 -41.60 25.76
CA GLU A 315 6.27 -42.10 24.40
C GLU A 315 4.79 -42.18 24.00
N GLY A 316 4.51 -42.23 22.70
CA GLY A 316 3.17 -42.40 22.15
C GLY A 316 2.33 -41.13 22.07
N ILE A 317 2.80 -40.01 22.64
CA ILE A 317 2.16 -38.69 22.61
C ILE A 317 2.89 -37.70 21.69
N TRP A 318 2.22 -36.59 21.39
CA TRP A 318 2.72 -35.52 20.51
C TRP A 318 3.42 -34.42 21.31
N TYR A 319 4.54 -33.94 20.77
CA TYR A 319 5.32 -32.80 21.27
C TYR A 319 5.49 -31.80 20.14
N THR A 320 5.44 -30.51 20.45
CA THR A 320 5.75 -29.44 19.49
C THR A 320 7.17 -28.95 19.74
N ILE A 321 8.01 -29.01 18.72
CA ILE A 321 9.30 -28.34 18.66
C ILE A 321 9.04 -26.94 18.13
N ARG A 322 9.45 -25.92 18.88
CA ARG A 322 9.40 -24.52 18.47
C ARG A 322 10.82 -23.97 18.39
N VAL A 323 11.11 -23.20 17.35
CA VAL A 323 12.38 -22.49 17.22
C VAL A 323 12.09 -21.01 17.03
N ASP A 324 12.57 -20.17 17.96
CA ASP A 324 12.53 -18.72 17.84
C ASP A 324 13.85 -18.22 17.23
N GLY A 325 13.78 -17.41 16.17
CA GLY A 325 14.93 -16.76 15.54
C GLY A 325 15.08 -15.30 15.98
N TYR A 326 16.31 -14.90 16.32
CA TYR A 326 16.65 -13.57 16.82
C TYR A 326 17.59 -12.83 15.87
N CYS A 327 17.43 -11.51 15.79
CA CYS A 327 18.45 -10.60 15.27
C CYS A 327 18.83 -9.61 16.36
N SER A 328 20.11 -9.57 16.75
CA SER A 328 20.66 -8.63 17.73
C SER A 328 19.88 -8.62 19.06
N GLY A 329 19.36 -9.79 19.46
CA GLY A 329 18.63 -9.97 20.72
C GLY A 329 17.11 -9.81 20.65
N GLU A 330 16.54 -9.36 19.54
CA GLU A 330 15.08 -9.30 19.33
C GLU A 330 14.59 -10.49 18.52
N ILE A 331 13.47 -11.11 18.92
CA ILE A 331 12.80 -12.14 18.11
C ILE A 331 12.29 -11.50 16.82
N LYS A 332 12.59 -12.13 15.68
CA LYS A 332 12.11 -11.70 14.35
C LYS A 332 11.16 -12.70 13.70
N ASP A 333 11.32 -13.99 14.00
CA ASP A 333 10.46 -15.05 13.47
C ASP A 333 10.46 -16.28 14.38
N ALA A 334 9.47 -17.16 14.21
CA ALA A 334 9.40 -18.44 14.91
C ALA A 334 8.73 -19.51 14.02
N ASP A 335 9.23 -20.75 14.10
CA ASP A 335 8.66 -21.89 13.40
C ASP A 335 8.37 -23.05 14.36
N GLU A 336 7.35 -23.85 14.04
CA GLU A 336 6.86 -24.94 14.89
C GLU A 336 6.57 -26.21 14.08
N VAL A 337 7.08 -27.35 14.55
CA VAL A 337 6.74 -28.68 14.04
C VAL A 337 6.30 -29.59 15.17
N THR A 338 5.30 -30.44 14.93
CA THR A 338 4.81 -31.38 15.93
C THR A 338 5.26 -32.79 15.59
N VAL A 339 5.86 -33.52 16.53
CA VAL A 339 6.38 -34.88 16.36
C VAL A 339 5.81 -35.84 17.40
N ARG A 340 5.77 -37.12 17.05
CA ARG A 340 5.33 -38.19 17.96
C ARG A 340 6.53 -39.05 18.36
N LEU A 341 6.76 -39.19 19.65
CA LEU A 341 7.83 -40.04 20.15
C LEU A 341 7.42 -41.51 20.09
N VAL A 342 8.27 -42.37 19.54
CA VAL A 342 8.03 -43.81 19.44
C VAL A 342 9.21 -44.62 19.96
N SER A 343 8.94 -45.83 20.45
CA SER A 343 9.97 -46.78 20.88
C SER A 343 10.61 -47.46 19.67
N LEU A 344 11.93 -47.67 19.71
CA LEU A 344 12.60 -48.66 18.88
C LEU A 344 12.23 -50.04 19.44
N VAL A 345 11.28 -50.72 18.80
CA VAL A 345 10.98 -52.14 19.06
C VAL A 345 12.13 -53.02 18.59
#